data_AF-A0A2N9Y2U5-F1
#
_entry.id   AF-A0A2N9Y2U5-F1
#
_cell.length_a   1.000
_cell.length_b   1.000
_cell.length_c   1.000
_cell.angle_alpha   90.00
_cell.angle_beta   90.00
_cell.angle_gamma   90.00
#
_symmetry.space_group_name_H-M   'P 1'
#
loop_
_entity.id
_entity.type
_entity.pdbx_description
1 polymer ?
#
loop_
_entity_poly.entity_id
_entity_poly.type
_entity_poly.pdbx_seq_one_letter_code
_entity_poly.pdbx_strand_id
1 'polypeptide(L)'
;MGKSNSARIEEWIKTRGVVDRSKSGLSQHDMHANSSMLLTRVERILNDIEWTLINAEYGYNLSGIIDLTNYVLARDSYIQPLECDTLLEYLFTRNKTYIQLQDKFDWGVQRLNRKLSHVKTIINKLHYD
;
A
#
# COMPACT_ATOMS: atom_id res chain seq x y z
N MET A 1 -5.64 -4.60 20.93
CA MET A 1 -6.60 -4.79 19.82
C MET A 1 -6.12 -3.94 18.66
N GLY A 2 -5.73 -4.56 17.54
CA GLY A 2 -5.29 -3.82 16.35
C GLY A 2 -6.47 -3.12 15.69
N LYS A 3 -6.29 -1.86 15.27
CA LYS A 3 -7.29 -1.12 14.47
C LYS A 3 -7.60 -1.92 13.19
N SER A 4 -8.87 -1.97 12.78
CA SER A 4 -9.25 -2.56 11.49
C SER A 4 -8.58 -1.80 10.33
N ASN A 5 -8.38 -2.48 9.20
CA ASN A 5 -7.73 -1.91 8.01
C ASN A 5 -8.38 -0.57 7.61
N SER A 6 -9.71 -0.50 7.65
CA SER A 6 -10.53 0.69 7.39
C SER A 6 -10.23 1.85 8.33
N ALA A 7 -10.09 1.60 9.65
CA ALA A 7 -9.83 2.64 10.63
C ALA A 7 -8.42 3.24 10.48
N ARG A 8 -7.46 2.45 10.00
CA ARG A 8 -6.09 2.91 9.74
C ARG A 8 -6.00 3.78 8.49
N ILE A 9 -6.72 3.40 7.43
CA ILE A 9 -6.83 4.20 6.21
C ILE A 9 -7.54 5.52 6.52
N GLU A 10 -8.60 5.51 7.34
CA GLU A 10 -9.28 6.73 7.79
C GLU A 10 -8.35 7.67 8.57
N GLU A 11 -7.53 7.13 9.47
CA GLU A 11 -6.54 7.91 10.22
C GLU A 11 -5.53 8.58 9.26
N TRP A 12 -5.04 7.87 8.25
CA TRP A 12 -4.21 8.45 7.20
C TRP A 12 -4.92 9.57 6.42
N ILE A 13 -6.17 9.36 6.00
CA ILE A 13 -6.99 10.38 5.32
C ILE A 13 -7.08 11.66 6.16
N LYS A 14 -7.28 11.53 7.48
CA LYS A 14 -7.31 12.66 8.43
C LYS A 14 -5.96 13.40 8.48
N THR A 15 -4.83 12.69 8.45
CA THR A 15 -3.50 13.34 8.38
C THR A 15 -3.24 14.12 7.10
N ARG A 16 -3.97 13.83 6.01
CA ARG A 16 -3.88 14.57 4.74
C ARG A 16 -4.72 15.86 4.73
N GLY A 17 -5.29 16.26 5.86
CA GLY A 17 -6.05 17.50 6.01
C GLY A 17 -7.55 17.36 5.79
N VAL A 18 -8.08 16.13 5.67
CA VAL A 18 -9.52 15.90 5.67
C VAL A 18 -10.03 16.10 7.09
N VAL A 19 -10.62 17.27 7.33
CA VAL A 19 -11.25 17.60 8.61
C VAL A 19 -12.58 16.86 8.71
N ASP A 20 -12.67 15.96 9.69
CA ASP A 20 -13.92 15.36 10.10
C ASP A 20 -14.84 16.48 10.62
N ARG A 21 -15.83 16.89 9.82
CA ARG A 21 -16.81 17.90 10.26
C ARG A 21 -17.83 17.32 11.24
N SER A 22 -17.71 16.04 11.58
CA SER A 22 -18.56 15.40 12.57
C SER A 22 -18.22 15.91 13.96
N LYS A 23 -19.05 16.82 14.46
CA LYS A 23 -19.03 17.25 15.85
C LYS A 23 -19.17 16.03 16.76
N SER A 24 -18.45 16.07 17.87
CA SER A 24 -18.53 15.12 19.00
C SER A 24 -19.96 14.64 19.26
N GLY A 25 -20.16 13.31 19.39
CA GLY A 25 -21.44 12.69 19.76
C GLY A 25 -21.93 11.55 18.85
N LEU A 26 -21.14 11.15 17.84
CA LEU A 26 -21.50 10.01 16.99
C LEU A 26 -21.44 8.69 17.75
N SER A 27 -22.46 7.83 17.56
CA SER A 27 -22.44 6.47 18.05
C SER A 27 -21.40 5.63 17.29
N GLN A 28 -21.02 4.47 17.80
CA GLN A 28 -20.09 3.56 17.09
C GLN A 28 -20.58 3.21 15.68
N HIS A 29 -21.90 3.12 15.48
CA HIS A 29 -22.52 2.87 14.19
C HIS A 29 -22.33 4.05 13.22
N ASP A 30 -22.51 5.27 13.71
CA ASP A 30 -22.35 6.48 12.89
C ASP A 30 -20.87 6.74 12.57
N MET A 31 -19.95 6.39 13.48
CA MET A 31 -18.52 6.36 13.18
C MET A 31 -18.22 5.39 12.04
N HIS A 32 -18.73 4.15 12.11
CA HIS A 32 -18.53 3.16 11.06
C HIS A 32 -19.11 3.61 9.71
N ALA A 33 -20.28 4.25 9.71
CA ALA A 33 -20.90 4.80 8.50
C ALA A 33 -20.08 5.96 7.91
N ASN A 34 -19.54 6.85 8.74
CA ASN A 34 -18.68 7.95 8.31
C ASN A 34 -17.36 7.43 7.70
N SER A 35 -16.72 6.43 8.34
CA SER A 35 -15.53 5.76 7.81
C SER A 35 -15.81 5.12 6.45
N SER A 36 -16.90 4.36 6.32
CA SER A 36 -17.29 3.72 5.05
C SER A 36 -17.58 4.75 3.96
N MET A 37 -18.23 5.86 4.28
CA MET A 37 -18.49 6.96 3.34
C MET A 37 -17.19 7.64 2.88
N LEU A 38 -16.25 7.89 3.80
CA LEU A 38 -14.95 8.46 3.48
C LEU A 38 -14.14 7.51 2.58
N LEU A 39 -14.11 6.21 2.91
CA LEU A 39 -13.43 5.20 2.10
C LEU A 39 -14.04 5.11 0.70
N THR A 40 -15.37 5.04 0.60
CA THR A 40 -16.07 5.03 -0.70
C THR A 40 -15.78 6.29 -1.52
N ARG A 41 -15.64 7.44 -0.86
CA ARG A 41 -15.34 8.70 -1.53
C ARG A 41 -13.90 8.76 -2.03
N VAL A 42 -12.96 8.17 -1.28
CA VAL A 42 -11.56 8.01 -1.71
C VAL A 42 -11.45 6.99 -2.85
N GLU A 43 -12.13 5.84 -2.77
CA GLU A 43 -12.24 4.86 -3.87
C GLU A 43 -12.76 5.48 -5.17
N ARG A 44 -13.66 6.46 -5.10
CA ARG A 44 -14.21 7.13 -6.29
C ARG A 44 -13.28 8.18 -6.91
N ILE A 45 -12.27 8.64 -6.17
CA ILE A 45 -11.30 9.65 -6.62
C ILE A 45 -10.03 8.96 -7.13
N LEU A 46 -9.59 7.93 -6.41
CA LEU A 46 -8.42 7.15 -6.76
C LEU A 46 -8.76 6.13 -7.86
N ASN A 47 -7.81 5.87 -8.75
CA ASN A 47 -7.92 4.70 -9.62
C ASN A 47 -7.63 3.41 -8.83
N ASP A 48 -7.98 2.25 -9.41
CA ASP A 48 -7.87 0.95 -8.75
C ASP A 48 -6.44 0.64 -8.24
N ILE A 49 -5.41 1.14 -8.94
CA ILE A 49 -4.00 0.93 -8.60
C ILE A 49 -3.60 1.79 -7.40
N GLU A 50 -4.00 3.06 -7.39
CA GLU A 50 -3.82 3.97 -6.25
C GLU A 50 -4.56 3.47 -5.00
N TRP A 51 -5.79 2.99 -5.17
CA TRP A 51 -6.55 2.39 -4.07
C TRP A 51 -5.87 1.15 -3.49
N THR A 52 -5.33 0.31 -4.37
CA THR A 52 -4.54 -0.85 -3.97
C THR A 52 -3.30 -0.45 -3.19
N LEU A 53 -2.58 0.60 -3.61
CA LEU A 53 -1.42 1.11 -2.90
C LEU A 53 -1.77 1.57 -1.48
N ILE A 54 -2.84 2.34 -1.31
CA ILE A 54 -3.30 2.81 0.00
C ILE A 54 -3.70 1.63 0.91
N ASN A 55 -4.39 0.64 0.37
CA ASN A 55 -4.73 -0.58 1.11
C ASN A 55 -3.49 -1.38 1.54
N ALA A 56 -2.46 -1.44 0.70
CA ALA A 56 -1.21 -2.11 1.03
C ALA A 56 -0.41 -1.35 2.11
N GLU A 57 -0.25 -0.04 1.97
CA GLU A 57 0.55 0.79 2.89
C GLU A 57 -0.09 0.97 4.26
N TYR A 58 -1.39 1.27 4.30
CA TYR A 58 -2.07 1.69 5.53
C TYR A 58 -3.05 0.64 6.05
N GLY A 59 -3.64 -0.14 5.15
CA GLY A 59 -4.56 -1.22 5.47
C GLY A 59 -3.90 -2.58 5.71
N TYR A 60 -2.60 -2.76 5.43
CA TYR A 60 -1.94 -4.08 5.41
C TYR A 60 -2.69 -5.14 4.61
N ASN A 61 -3.42 -4.73 3.58
CA ASN A 61 -4.18 -5.60 2.70
C ASN A 61 -3.46 -5.72 1.37
N LEU A 62 -2.94 -6.92 1.07
CA LEU A 62 -2.25 -7.23 -0.18
C LEU A 62 -3.11 -7.96 -1.20
N SER A 63 -4.43 -8.04 -1.01
CA SER A 63 -5.33 -8.75 -1.95
C SER A 63 -5.24 -8.22 -3.39
N GLY A 64 -4.97 -6.93 -3.58
CA GLY A 64 -4.75 -6.32 -4.90
C GLY A 64 -3.29 -6.25 -5.36
N ILE A 65 -2.33 -6.89 -4.68
CA ILE A 65 -0.89 -6.72 -4.98
C ILE A 65 -0.53 -6.98 -6.45
N ILE A 66 -1.28 -7.84 -7.13
CA ILE A 66 -1.10 -8.12 -8.55
C ILE A 66 -1.25 -6.88 -9.45
N ASP A 67 -2.10 -5.92 -9.07
CA ASP A 67 -2.28 -4.66 -9.80
C ASP A 67 -1.04 -3.77 -9.66
N LEU A 68 -0.41 -3.75 -8.47
CA LEU A 68 0.86 -3.08 -8.24
C LEU A 68 2.01 -3.77 -8.98
N THR A 69 2.01 -5.10 -9.02
CA THR A 69 2.98 -5.88 -9.80
C THR A 69 2.88 -5.56 -11.28
N ASN A 70 1.67 -5.61 -11.85
CA ASN A 70 1.43 -5.27 -13.25
C ASN A 70 1.83 -3.81 -13.54
N TYR A 71 1.52 -2.88 -12.63
CA TYR A 71 1.92 -1.48 -12.75
C TYR A 71 3.44 -1.31 -12.85
N VAL A 72 4.20 -2.01 -12.00
CA VAL A 72 5.68 -1.98 -12.00
C VAL A 72 6.23 -2.62 -13.27
N LEU A 73 5.77 -3.82 -13.63
CA LEU A 73 6.27 -4.55 -14.80
C LEU A 73 5.96 -3.85 -16.13
N ALA A 74 4.84 -3.13 -16.22
CA ALA A 74 4.53 -2.31 -17.40
C ALA A 74 5.50 -1.13 -17.59
N ARG A 75 6.22 -0.74 -16.53
CA ARG A 75 7.14 0.41 -16.50
C ARG A 75 8.61 0.01 -16.35
N ASP A 76 8.89 -1.27 -16.18
CA ASP A 76 10.23 -1.77 -15.92
C ASP A 76 10.45 -3.19 -16.47
N SER A 77 11.46 -3.35 -17.31
CA SER A 77 11.89 -4.65 -17.82
C SER A 77 13.05 -5.26 -17.02
N TYR A 78 13.55 -4.56 -16.00
CA TYR A 78 14.70 -4.97 -15.20
C TYR A 78 14.33 -5.94 -14.06
N ILE A 79 13.06 -5.95 -13.65
CA ILE A 79 12.54 -6.81 -12.58
C ILE A 79 11.64 -7.89 -13.16
N GLN A 80 11.87 -9.14 -12.74
CA GLN A 80 11.03 -10.27 -13.13
C GLN A 80 9.75 -10.33 -12.27
N PRO A 81 8.65 -10.92 -12.76
CA PRO A 81 7.36 -10.92 -12.03
C PRO A 81 7.46 -11.43 -10.59
N LEU A 82 8.10 -12.59 -10.39
CA LEU A 82 8.26 -13.20 -9.06
C LEU A 82 9.14 -12.37 -8.12
N GLU A 83 10.14 -11.68 -8.68
CA GLU A 83 10.98 -10.73 -7.94
C GLU A 83 10.13 -9.54 -7.50
N CYS A 84 9.31 -8.99 -8.40
CA CYS A 84 8.44 -7.86 -8.13
C CYS A 84 7.45 -8.16 -7.00
N ASP A 85 6.69 -9.26 -7.10
CA ASP A 85 5.75 -9.69 -6.07
C ASP A 85 6.43 -9.80 -4.70
N THR A 86 7.58 -10.47 -4.66
CA THR A 86 8.29 -10.70 -3.40
C THR A 86 8.85 -9.39 -2.81
N LEU A 87 9.32 -8.46 -3.65
CA LEU A 87 9.80 -7.15 -3.22
C LEU A 87 8.64 -6.28 -2.71
N LEU A 88 7.50 -6.29 -3.38
CA LEU A 88 6.28 -5.58 -2.96
C LEU A 88 5.77 -6.10 -1.61
N GLU A 89 5.66 -7.42 -1.46
CA GLU A 89 5.29 -8.03 -0.18
C GLU A 89 6.23 -7.60 0.95
N TYR A 90 7.54 -7.63 0.70
CA TYR A 90 8.54 -7.18 1.68
C TYR A 90 8.37 -5.70 2.04
N LEU A 91 8.16 -4.83 1.05
CA LEU A 91 8.02 -3.39 1.28
C LEU A 91 6.82 -3.05 2.17
N PHE A 92 5.67 -3.71 1.96
CA PHE A 92 4.43 -3.37 2.66
C PHE A 92 4.23 -4.13 3.98
N THR A 93 4.61 -5.41 4.03
CA THR A 93 4.34 -6.25 5.21
C THR A 93 5.57 -6.56 6.04
N ARG A 94 6.77 -6.43 5.46
CA ARG A 94 8.03 -6.91 6.05
C ARG A 94 7.94 -8.35 6.55
N ASN A 95 7.12 -9.18 5.90
CA ASN A 95 6.89 -10.58 6.26
C ASN A 95 8.10 -11.49 6.02
N LYS A 96 9.14 -10.98 5.35
CA LYS A 96 10.41 -11.68 5.06
C LYS A 96 11.56 -10.87 5.62
N THR A 97 12.60 -11.55 6.07
CA THR A 97 13.87 -10.92 6.43
C THR A 97 14.68 -10.59 5.18
N TYR A 98 15.62 -9.66 5.33
CA TYR A 98 16.54 -9.31 4.25
C TYR A 98 17.35 -10.53 3.78
N ILE A 99 17.77 -11.38 4.73
CA ILE A 99 18.51 -12.63 4.46
C ILE A 99 17.66 -13.61 3.66
N GLN A 100 16.39 -13.81 4.04
CA GLN A 100 15.47 -14.69 3.31
C GLN A 100 15.25 -14.27 1.86
N LEU A 101 15.28 -12.95 1.58
CA LEU A 101 15.21 -12.46 0.20
C LEU A 101 16.48 -12.73 -0.57
N GLN A 102 17.64 -12.56 0.06
CA GLN A 102 18.94 -12.86 -0.55
C GLN A 102 19.04 -14.33 -0.91
N ASP A 103 18.68 -15.22 0.02
CA ASP A 103 18.76 -16.66 -0.16
C ASP A 103 17.77 -17.15 -1.24
N LYS A 104 16.55 -16.58 -1.30
CA LYS A 104 15.52 -16.98 -2.26
C LYS A 104 15.94 -16.73 -3.72
N PHE A 105 16.69 -15.67 -3.98
CA PHE A 105 17.02 -15.23 -5.33
C PHE A 105 18.51 -15.23 -5.65
N ASP A 106 19.34 -15.74 -4.73
CA ASP A 106 20.80 -15.69 -4.79
C ASP A 106 21.33 -14.27 -5.07
N TRP A 107 20.89 -13.31 -4.24
CA TRP A 107 21.27 -11.90 -4.38
C TRP A 107 22.27 -11.45 -3.32
N GLY A 108 23.31 -10.77 -3.78
CA GLY A 108 24.13 -9.93 -2.91
C GLY A 108 23.36 -8.72 -2.36
N VAL A 109 23.80 -8.21 -1.21
CA VAL A 109 23.17 -7.08 -0.50
C VAL A 109 22.97 -5.87 -1.41
N GLN A 110 23.96 -5.51 -2.23
CA GLN A 110 23.84 -4.35 -3.13
C GLN A 110 22.77 -4.56 -4.20
N ARG A 111 22.62 -5.78 -4.73
CA ARG A 111 21.63 -6.10 -5.77
C ARG A 111 20.22 -5.99 -5.21
N LEU A 112 19.99 -6.53 -4.02
CA LEU A 112 18.70 -6.42 -3.34
C LEU A 112 18.35 -4.96 -3.02
N ASN A 113 19.30 -4.17 -2.50
CA ASN A 113 19.07 -2.75 -2.22
C ASN A 113 18.69 -1.97 -3.48
N ARG A 114 19.41 -2.19 -4.59
CA ARG A 114 19.09 -1.53 -5.87
C ARG A 114 17.69 -1.88 -6.35
N LYS A 115 17.31 -3.17 -6.31
CA LYS A 115 15.96 -3.61 -6.71
C LYS A 115 14.87 -3.01 -5.81
N LEU A 116 15.08 -3.00 -4.49
CA LEU A 116 14.13 -2.38 -3.53
C LEU A 116 13.96 -0.88 -3.78
N SER A 117 15.06 -0.14 -3.92
CA SER A 117 15.02 1.29 -4.23
C SER A 117 14.32 1.56 -5.55
N HIS A 118 14.55 0.72 -6.56
CA HIS A 118 13.95 0.87 -7.88
C HIS A 118 12.43 0.68 -7.85
N VAL A 119 11.96 -0.43 -7.28
CA VAL A 119 10.51 -0.70 -7.09
C VAL A 119 9.86 0.43 -6.31
N LYS A 120 10.49 0.88 -5.22
CA LYS A 120 9.97 1.97 -4.39
C LYS A 120 9.86 3.28 -5.18
N THR A 121 10.83 3.61 -6.02
CA THR A 121 10.77 4.81 -6.88
C THR A 121 9.61 4.73 -7.87
N ILE A 122 9.33 3.56 -8.45
CA ILE A 122 8.21 3.39 -9.39
C ILE A 122 6.88 3.56 -8.67
N ILE A 123 6.69 2.91 -7.52
CA ILE A 123 5.47 3.03 -6.71
C ILE A 123 5.28 4.45 -6.21
N ASN A 124 6.35 5.13 -5.80
CA ASN A 124 6.26 6.51 -5.32
C ASN A 124 5.64 7.46 -6.35
N LYS A 125 5.73 7.17 -7.65
CA LYS A 125 5.07 7.98 -8.68
C LYS A 125 3.54 7.95 -8.59
N LEU A 126 2.96 6.84 -8.10
CA LEU A 126 1.51 6.76 -7.83
C LEU A 126 1.04 7.73 -6.74
N HIS A 127 1.93 8.27 -5.91
CA HIS A 127 1.58 9.30 -4.92
C HIS A 127 1.56 10.72 -5.50
N TYR A 128 2.07 10.93 -6.72
CA TYR A 128 2.27 12.26 -7.34
C TYR A 128 1.62 12.43 -8.72
N ASP A 129 1.10 11.37 -9.33
CA ASP A 129 0.25 11.43 -10.53
C ASP A 129 -1.19 11.83 -10.14
#